data_AF-A0A2H1FX76-F1
#
_entry.id   AF-A0A2H1FX76-F1
#
_cell.length_a   1.000
_cell.length_b   1.000
_cell.length_c   1.000
_cell.angle_alpha   90.00
_cell.angle_beta   90.00
_cell.angle_gamma   90.00
#
_symmetry.space_group_name_H-M   'P 1'
#
loop_
_entity.id
_entity.type
_entity.pdbx_description
1 polymer ?
#
loop_
_entity_poly.entity_id
_entity_poly.type
_entity_poly.pdbx_seq_one_letter_code
_entity_poly.pdbx_strand_id
1 'polypeptide(L)'
;MANQTLLSIPDDLLLELLDHLNIEDFSVLSSTCRTLRNRLGYVSPNTILRLAAKQANVFFRPVPHFLVAATARELGHWARENDSNEKTLASTMERGIEGLMDLALGHCGLTMQRIRELHLLRFSIVNPITDLLDTIVGEKWQSTHNFWEGGVSNPNTMCCEPSQTLFHLAIYGELFGPDFEAILGQDPHTRRLSVDTRLEFIKYCLPDDAAFDHQEEARGVKMPDGSIDPRRAMKMVGPYAEEHHQNGEVWTRYNGNLGVVWVLQSSKWRALWADTRALAGPDFEPGFKDDWWYRKADGKDWRQRMWETVMVCQGLNGLEMIRPDLREKWLPKIREWREQIAKLEEPEFVRVGMQATHEYPYLLGDLRICMSGYCGEHRPSDEDSE
;
A
#
# COMPACT_ATOMS: atom_id res chain seq x y z
N MET A 1 -8.18 2.52 -56.88
CA MET A 1 -7.75 3.11 -55.60
C MET A 1 -7.06 2.02 -54.83
N ALA A 2 -5.77 2.17 -54.50
CA ALA A 2 -5.11 1.19 -53.64
C ALA A 2 -5.76 1.27 -52.26
N ASN A 3 -6.40 0.20 -51.80
CA ASN A 3 -6.89 0.12 -50.43
C ASN A 3 -5.68 0.25 -49.51
N GLN A 4 -5.50 1.43 -48.91
CA GLN A 4 -4.56 1.62 -47.82
C GLN A 4 -5.05 0.77 -46.67
N THR A 5 -4.41 -0.38 -46.49
CA THR A 5 -4.72 -1.29 -45.39
C THR A 5 -3.72 -1.03 -44.27
N LEU A 6 -4.12 -1.26 -43.01
CA LEU A 6 -3.22 -1.23 -41.85
C LEU A 6 -1.95 -2.08 -42.07
N LEU A 7 -2.04 -3.12 -42.91
CA LEU A 7 -0.92 -3.99 -43.28
C LEU A 7 0.16 -3.29 -44.11
N SER A 8 -0.19 -2.24 -44.85
CA SER A 8 0.75 -1.47 -45.69
C SER A 8 1.46 -0.33 -44.96
N ILE A 9 1.07 -0.05 -43.71
CA ILE A 9 1.66 1.03 -42.90
C ILE A 9 2.98 0.53 -42.27
N PRO A 10 4.07 1.33 -42.21
CA PRO A 10 5.29 1.04 -41.47
C PRO A 10 5.07 0.73 -39.98
N ASP A 11 6.03 0.06 -39.33
CA ASP A 11 5.93 -0.30 -37.91
C ASP A 11 5.85 0.92 -37.00
N ASP A 12 6.62 1.97 -37.27
CA ASP A 12 6.64 3.19 -36.44
C ASP A 12 5.26 3.87 -36.40
N LEU A 13 4.62 4.02 -37.55
CA LEU A 13 3.26 4.59 -37.64
C LEU A 13 2.19 3.67 -37.03
N LEU A 14 2.43 2.35 -37.01
CA LEU A 14 1.56 1.40 -36.32
C LEU A 14 1.71 1.53 -34.79
N LEU A 15 2.91 1.85 -34.29
CA LEU A 15 3.15 2.11 -32.87
C LEU A 15 2.56 3.46 -32.44
N GLU A 16 2.67 4.50 -33.26
CA GLU A 16 2.00 5.79 -33.03
C GLU A 16 0.47 5.62 -32.93
N LEU A 17 -0.12 4.72 -33.72
CA LEU A 17 -1.56 4.41 -33.62
C LEU A 17 -1.95 3.91 -32.21
N LEU A 18 -1.05 3.21 -31.50
CA LEU A 18 -1.33 2.69 -30.16
C LEU A 18 -1.57 3.80 -29.13
N ASP A 19 -1.02 5.00 -29.36
CA ASP A 19 -1.30 6.17 -28.52
C ASP A 19 -2.75 6.65 -28.63
N HIS A 20 -3.53 6.13 -29.58
CA HIS A 20 -4.96 6.41 -29.73
C HIS A 20 -5.86 5.23 -29.34
N LEU A 21 -5.30 4.08 -28.97
CA LEU A 21 -6.05 2.89 -28.57
C LEU A 21 -6.09 2.74 -27.04
N ASN A 22 -6.99 1.87 -26.57
CA ASN A 22 -6.94 1.28 -25.23
C ASN A 22 -6.52 -0.21 -25.29
N ILE A 23 -6.43 -0.87 -24.14
CA ILE A 23 -5.95 -2.25 -24.06
C ILE A 23 -6.89 -3.27 -24.72
N GLU A 24 -8.20 -3.03 -24.71
CA GLU A 24 -9.18 -3.87 -25.39
C GLU A 24 -9.06 -3.74 -26.92
N ASP A 25 -8.98 -2.51 -27.44
CA ASP A 25 -8.77 -2.23 -28.86
C ASP A 25 -7.46 -2.89 -29.36
N PHE A 26 -6.40 -2.81 -28.56
CA PHE A 26 -5.13 -3.48 -28.84
C PHE A 26 -5.28 -5.01 -28.92
N SER A 27 -6.04 -5.61 -27.99
CA SER A 27 -6.31 -7.05 -27.99
C SER A 27 -7.12 -7.47 -29.22
N VAL A 28 -8.11 -6.67 -29.62
CA VAL A 28 -8.89 -6.90 -30.84
C VAL A 28 -8.00 -6.77 -32.07
N LEU A 29 -7.24 -5.68 -32.19
CA LEU A 29 -6.36 -5.40 -33.33
C LEU A 29 -5.32 -6.51 -33.53
N SER A 30 -4.66 -6.94 -32.45
CA SER A 30 -3.69 -8.04 -32.47
C SER A 30 -4.30 -9.41 -32.80
N SER A 31 -5.62 -9.56 -32.66
CA SER A 31 -6.34 -10.79 -32.97
C SER A 31 -6.92 -10.84 -34.39
N THR A 32 -6.87 -9.73 -35.14
CA THR A 32 -7.46 -9.64 -36.50
C THR A 32 -6.76 -10.52 -37.54
N CYS A 33 -5.42 -10.54 -37.56
CA CYS A 33 -4.65 -11.35 -38.50
C CYS A 33 -3.25 -11.67 -37.98
N ARG A 34 -2.61 -12.70 -38.56
CA ARG A 34 -1.26 -13.15 -38.15
C ARG A 34 -0.19 -12.06 -38.33
N THR A 35 -0.29 -11.25 -39.38
CA THR A 35 0.67 -10.18 -39.64
C THR A 35 0.62 -9.12 -38.55
N LEU A 36 -0.57 -8.60 -38.21
CA LEU A 36 -0.73 -7.63 -37.13
C LEU A 36 -0.37 -8.24 -35.77
N ARG A 37 -0.72 -9.51 -35.53
CA ARG A 37 -0.30 -10.22 -34.32
C ARG A 37 1.22 -10.26 -34.16
N ASN A 38 1.95 -10.57 -35.23
CA ASN A 38 3.41 -10.65 -35.20
C ASN A 38 4.03 -9.26 -35.04
N ARG A 39 3.51 -8.25 -35.73
CA ARG A 39 4.01 -6.86 -35.64
C ARG A 39 3.76 -6.25 -34.25
N LEU A 40 2.57 -6.47 -33.68
CA LEU A 40 2.19 -6.01 -32.35
C LEU A 40 2.72 -6.90 -31.21
N GLY A 41 3.34 -8.05 -31.53
CA GLY A 41 3.93 -8.96 -30.55
C GLY A 41 5.16 -8.39 -29.85
N TYR A 42 5.77 -7.35 -30.41
CA TYR A 42 6.99 -6.70 -29.89
C TYR A 42 6.71 -5.37 -29.18
N VAL A 43 5.44 -5.08 -28.87
CA VAL A 43 5.07 -3.86 -28.15
C VAL A 43 5.68 -3.86 -26.75
N SER A 44 6.26 -2.73 -26.36
CA SER A 44 6.96 -2.61 -25.08
C SER A 44 6.01 -2.78 -23.89
N PRO A 45 6.48 -3.31 -22.75
CA PRO A 45 5.68 -3.37 -21.53
C PRO A 45 5.14 -2.01 -21.09
N ASN A 46 5.90 -0.92 -21.29
CA ASN A 46 5.45 0.43 -20.96
C ASN A 46 4.24 0.85 -21.83
N THR A 47 4.27 0.57 -23.13
CA THR A 47 3.14 0.83 -24.03
C THR A 47 1.89 0.07 -23.58
N ILE A 48 2.03 -1.20 -23.17
CA ILE A 48 0.92 -2.00 -22.64
C ILE A 48 0.37 -1.39 -21.34
N LEU A 49 1.22 -0.90 -20.44
CA LEU A 49 0.78 -0.19 -19.23
C LEU A 49 0.00 1.09 -19.57
N ARG A 50 0.46 1.89 -20.54
CA ARG A 50 -0.25 3.10 -21.01
C ARG A 50 -1.62 2.75 -21.62
N LEU A 51 -1.70 1.66 -22.39
CA LEU A 51 -2.96 1.14 -22.92
C LEU A 51 -3.92 0.69 -21.80
N ALA A 52 -3.39 0.01 -20.76
CA ALA A 52 -4.17 -0.42 -19.60
C ALA A 52 -4.67 0.77 -18.76
N ALA A 53 -3.84 1.80 -18.58
CA ALA A 53 -4.17 3.03 -17.85
C ALA A 53 -5.37 3.75 -18.46
N LYS A 54 -5.46 3.82 -19.79
CA LYS A 54 -6.62 4.39 -20.51
C LYS A 54 -7.94 3.66 -20.26
N GLN A 55 -7.89 2.42 -19.79
CA GLN A 55 -9.07 1.61 -19.45
C GLN A 55 -9.14 1.28 -17.94
N ALA A 56 -8.41 2.02 -17.11
CA ALA A 56 -8.34 1.79 -15.67
C ALA A 56 -9.72 1.82 -15.01
N ASN A 57 -10.57 2.75 -15.46
CA ASN A 57 -11.93 2.95 -14.97
C ASN A 57 -12.91 1.82 -15.32
N VAL A 58 -12.52 0.80 -16.07
CA VAL A 58 -13.35 -0.37 -16.36
C VAL A 58 -12.72 -1.62 -15.77
N PHE A 59 -11.49 -1.95 -16.17
CA PHE A 59 -10.87 -3.23 -15.82
C PHE A 59 -10.03 -3.18 -14.53
N PHE A 60 -9.47 -2.01 -14.21
CA PHE A 60 -8.51 -1.86 -13.13
C PHE A 60 -9.05 -0.96 -12.01
N ARG A 61 -10.30 -1.21 -11.60
CA ARG A 61 -10.92 -0.55 -10.45
C ARG A 61 -10.42 -1.13 -9.11
N PRO A 62 -10.30 -0.29 -8.06
CA PRO A 62 -10.52 1.15 -8.06
C PRO A 62 -9.35 1.88 -8.74
N VAL A 63 -9.68 2.95 -9.47
CA VAL A 63 -8.70 3.77 -10.17
C VAL A 63 -8.02 4.72 -9.18
N PRO A 64 -6.72 5.01 -9.32
CA PRO A 64 -5.72 4.29 -10.11
C PRO A 64 -5.08 3.12 -9.33
N HIS A 65 -5.50 2.93 -8.07
CA HIS A 65 -4.95 2.04 -7.06
C HIS A 65 -4.59 0.64 -7.57
N PHE A 66 -5.44 -0.02 -8.36
CA PHE A 66 -5.13 -1.39 -8.80
C PHE A 66 -3.92 -1.42 -9.76
N LEU A 67 -3.84 -0.49 -10.72
CA LEU A 67 -2.66 -0.41 -11.59
C LEU A 67 -1.42 0.01 -10.82
N VAL A 68 -1.54 0.95 -9.89
CA VAL A 68 -0.43 1.34 -9.01
C VAL A 68 0.06 0.14 -8.21
N ALA A 69 -0.84 -0.67 -7.63
CA ALA A 69 -0.45 -1.89 -6.92
C ALA A 69 0.27 -2.90 -7.83
N ALA A 70 -0.17 -3.00 -9.10
CA ALA A 70 0.43 -3.93 -10.05
C ALA A 70 1.87 -3.53 -10.46
N THR A 71 2.21 -2.24 -10.43
CA THR A 71 3.53 -1.71 -10.84
C THR A 71 4.39 -1.26 -9.66
N ALA A 72 3.82 -1.13 -8.46
CA ALA A 72 4.48 -0.62 -7.27
C ALA A 72 5.81 -1.29 -6.93
N ARG A 73 5.93 -2.61 -7.14
CA ARG A 73 7.18 -3.32 -6.88
C ARG A 73 8.30 -2.90 -7.84
N GLU A 74 7.99 -2.83 -9.14
CA GLU A 74 8.94 -2.35 -10.15
C GLU A 74 9.33 -0.90 -9.88
N LEU A 75 8.35 -0.05 -9.53
CA LEU A 75 8.59 1.34 -9.16
C LEU A 75 9.49 1.45 -7.91
N GLY A 76 9.26 0.60 -6.91
CA GLY A 76 10.07 0.52 -5.71
C GLY A 76 11.50 0.06 -6.02
N HIS A 77 11.71 -0.89 -6.93
CA HIS A 77 13.04 -1.29 -7.35
C HIS A 77 13.77 -0.16 -8.08
N TRP A 78 13.09 0.54 -9.01
CA TRP A 78 13.63 1.72 -9.67
C TRP A 78 14.04 2.80 -8.66
N ALA A 79 13.23 3.07 -7.65
CA ALA A 79 13.55 4.04 -6.60
C ALA A 79 14.78 3.65 -5.77
N ARG A 80 15.04 2.35 -5.59
CA ARG A 80 16.22 1.81 -4.90
C ARG A 80 17.49 1.81 -5.74
N GLU A 81 17.46 2.23 -7.01
CA GLU A 81 18.69 2.29 -7.81
C GLU A 81 19.64 3.40 -7.33
N ASN A 82 19.10 4.54 -6.86
CA ASN A 82 19.90 5.68 -6.37
C ASN A 82 19.08 6.70 -5.57
N ASP A 83 19.76 7.59 -4.84
CA ASP A 83 19.12 8.66 -4.03
C ASP A 83 18.26 9.63 -4.84
N SER A 84 18.60 9.87 -6.12
CA SER A 84 17.82 10.78 -6.95
C SER A 84 16.46 10.19 -7.30
N ASN A 85 16.39 8.90 -7.59
CA ASN A 85 15.13 8.21 -7.90
C ASN A 85 14.22 8.17 -6.66
N GLU A 86 14.76 7.87 -5.48
CA GLU A 86 13.99 7.90 -4.22
C GLU A 86 13.45 9.30 -3.92
N LYS A 87 14.26 10.36 -4.12
CA LYS A 87 13.79 11.75 -3.97
C LYS A 87 12.65 12.06 -4.94
N THR A 88 12.76 11.63 -6.20
CA THR A 88 11.69 11.79 -7.20
C THR A 88 10.43 11.04 -6.79
N LEU A 89 10.56 9.82 -6.27
CA LEU A 89 9.44 9.05 -5.74
C LEU A 89 8.74 9.82 -4.60
N ALA A 90 9.51 10.22 -3.58
CA ALA A 90 9.01 10.94 -2.42
C ALA A 90 8.32 12.27 -2.78
N SER A 91 8.93 13.09 -3.65
CA SER A 91 8.32 14.35 -4.08
C SER A 91 7.06 14.14 -4.92
N THR A 92 6.99 13.06 -5.69
CA THR A 92 5.83 12.77 -6.53
C THR A 92 4.63 12.30 -5.70
N MET A 93 4.88 11.67 -4.54
CA MET A 93 3.82 11.27 -3.61
C MET A 93 2.98 12.46 -3.13
N GLU A 94 3.51 13.68 -3.10
CA GLU A 94 2.74 14.90 -2.77
C GLU A 94 1.52 15.12 -3.71
N ARG A 95 1.54 14.53 -4.91
CA ARG A 95 0.40 14.53 -5.85
C ARG A 95 -0.59 13.39 -5.59
N GLY A 96 -0.43 12.66 -4.48
CA GLY A 96 -1.21 11.51 -4.09
C GLY A 96 -1.02 10.29 -4.98
N ILE A 97 -2.02 9.41 -4.96
CA ILE A 97 -2.00 8.13 -5.69
C ILE A 97 -1.91 8.30 -7.21
N GLU A 98 -2.47 9.39 -7.74
CA GLU A 98 -2.36 9.77 -9.16
C GLU A 98 -0.91 10.12 -9.53
N GLY A 99 -0.18 10.78 -8.64
CA GLY A 99 1.26 11.00 -8.81
C GLY A 99 2.04 9.71 -8.97
N LEU A 100 1.75 8.70 -8.15
CA LEU A 100 2.39 7.37 -8.28
C LEU A 100 2.03 6.70 -9.61
N MET A 101 0.80 6.85 -10.09
CA MET A 101 0.40 6.31 -11.39
C MET A 101 1.18 6.97 -12.53
N ASP A 102 1.30 8.30 -12.53
CA ASP A 102 2.09 9.04 -13.52
C ASP A 102 3.56 8.62 -13.51
N LEU A 103 4.14 8.45 -12.33
CA LEU A 103 5.53 8.02 -12.20
C LEU A 103 5.72 6.59 -12.71
N ALA A 104 4.77 5.69 -12.40
CA ALA A 104 4.77 4.34 -12.93
C ALA A 104 4.66 4.32 -14.46
N LEU A 105 3.89 5.22 -15.08
CA LEU A 105 3.82 5.35 -16.54
C LEU A 105 5.16 5.79 -17.17
N GLY A 106 6.04 6.45 -16.41
CA GLY A 106 7.38 6.85 -16.85
C GLY A 106 8.46 5.77 -16.68
N HIS A 107 8.31 4.88 -15.69
CA HIS A 107 9.40 4.00 -15.27
C HIS A 107 9.06 2.50 -15.23
N CYS A 108 7.79 2.12 -15.32
CA CYS A 108 7.34 0.74 -15.20
C CYS A 108 6.78 0.18 -16.51
N GLY A 109 6.54 -1.12 -16.50
CA GLY A 109 5.91 -1.85 -17.58
C GLY A 109 4.84 -2.84 -17.11
N LEU A 110 3.99 -3.26 -18.05
CA LEU A 110 3.04 -4.32 -17.81
C LEU A 110 3.03 -5.27 -19.01
N THR A 111 2.97 -6.57 -18.78
CA THR A 111 2.85 -7.55 -19.87
C THR A 111 1.41 -8.02 -20.04
N MET A 112 1.03 -8.46 -21.23
CA MET A 112 -0.28 -9.09 -21.45
C MET A 112 -0.48 -10.35 -20.58
N GLN A 113 0.61 -11.07 -20.27
CA GLN A 113 0.56 -12.17 -19.32
C GLN A 113 0.21 -11.66 -17.92
N ARG A 114 0.88 -10.62 -17.45
CA ARG A 114 0.60 -10.03 -16.14
C ARG A 114 -0.83 -9.48 -16.04
N ILE A 115 -1.37 -8.89 -17.10
CA ILE A 115 -2.79 -8.47 -17.14
C ILE A 115 -3.73 -9.65 -16.90
N ARG A 116 -3.47 -10.81 -17.53
CA ARG A 116 -4.28 -12.03 -17.31
C ARG A 116 -4.18 -12.53 -15.88
N GLU A 117 -2.97 -12.51 -15.30
CA GLU A 117 -2.75 -12.87 -13.89
C GLU A 117 -3.50 -11.92 -12.95
N LEU A 118 -3.43 -10.60 -13.18
CA LEU A 118 -4.16 -9.61 -12.38
C LEU A 118 -5.68 -9.80 -12.48
N HIS A 119 -6.19 -10.16 -13.67
CA HIS A 119 -7.60 -10.48 -13.84
C HIS A 119 -8.01 -11.70 -13.00
N LEU A 120 -7.20 -12.77 -13.00
CA LEU A 120 -7.46 -13.96 -12.16
C LEU A 120 -7.34 -13.63 -10.67
N LEU A 121 -6.33 -12.84 -10.29
CA LEU A 121 -6.10 -12.39 -8.92
C LEU A 121 -7.29 -11.56 -8.42
N ARG A 122 -7.93 -10.77 -9.29
CA ARG A 122 -9.13 -9.99 -8.95
C ARG A 122 -10.23 -10.88 -8.34
N PHE A 123 -10.55 -11.98 -8.99
CA PHE A 123 -11.62 -12.87 -8.53
C PHE A 123 -11.18 -13.81 -7.42
N SER A 124 -9.94 -14.30 -7.50
CA SER A 124 -9.45 -15.30 -6.55
C SER A 124 -8.98 -14.70 -5.23
N ILE A 125 -8.50 -13.45 -5.19
CA ILE A 125 -7.88 -12.83 -4.01
C ILE A 125 -8.55 -11.52 -3.64
N VAL A 126 -8.59 -10.55 -4.57
CA VAL A 126 -9.02 -9.18 -4.27
C VAL A 126 -10.47 -9.13 -3.84
N ASN A 127 -11.41 -9.65 -4.65
CA ASN A 127 -12.84 -9.55 -4.31
C ASN A 127 -13.17 -10.21 -2.96
N PRO A 128 -12.73 -11.45 -2.65
CA PRO A 128 -13.01 -12.06 -1.35
C PRO A 128 -12.41 -11.30 -0.16
N ILE A 129 -11.24 -10.69 -0.32
CA ILE A 129 -10.63 -9.90 0.75
C ILE A 129 -11.33 -8.55 0.88
N THR A 130 -11.70 -7.89 -0.23
CA THR A 130 -12.52 -6.69 -0.21
C THR A 130 -13.84 -6.95 0.52
N ASP A 131 -14.50 -8.09 0.27
CA ASP A 131 -15.71 -8.51 0.97
C ASP A 131 -15.48 -8.69 2.48
N LEU A 132 -14.32 -9.22 2.88
CA LEU A 132 -13.92 -9.30 4.28
C LEU A 132 -13.73 -7.89 4.88
N LEU A 133 -12.99 -7.01 4.20
CA LEU A 133 -12.71 -5.65 4.65
C LEU A 133 -13.99 -4.82 4.77
N ASP A 134 -14.98 -5.06 3.93
CA ASP A 134 -16.30 -4.44 4.03
C ASP A 134 -16.99 -4.76 5.37
N THR A 135 -16.73 -5.93 5.94
CA THR A 135 -17.21 -6.30 7.30
C THR A 135 -16.36 -5.76 8.46
N ILE A 136 -15.30 -5.00 8.15
CA ILE A 136 -14.37 -4.41 9.12
C ILE A 136 -14.43 -2.88 9.08
N VAL A 137 -14.43 -2.28 7.90
CA VAL A 137 -14.38 -0.82 7.71
C VAL A 137 -15.42 -0.29 6.71
N GLY A 138 -16.17 -1.16 6.04
CA GLY A 138 -17.13 -0.77 5.00
C GLY A 138 -18.58 -0.69 5.46
N GLU A 139 -19.48 -0.69 4.49
CA GLU A 139 -20.93 -0.52 4.69
C GLU A 139 -21.53 -1.70 5.47
N LYS A 140 -21.04 -2.94 5.23
CA LYS A 140 -21.49 -4.11 5.99
C LYS A 140 -21.15 -4.00 7.48
N TRP A 141 -20.01 -3.39 7.81
CA TRP A 141 -19.64 -3.14 9.21
C TRP A 141 -20.61 -2.16 9.87
N GLN A 142 -20.87 -1.02 9.23
CA GLN A 142 -21.81 0.01 9.72
C GLN A 142 -23.26 -0.51 9.83
N SER A 143 -23.62 -1.48 9.00
CA SER A 143 -24.95 -2.12 9.00
C SER A 143 -25.14 -3.17 10.10
N THR A 144 -24.14 -3.40 10.96
CA THR A 144 -24.26 -4.38 12.06
C THR A 144 -25.36 -3.97 13.04
N HIS A 145 -26.21 -4.93 13.44
CA HIS A 145 -27.28 -4.66 14.41
C HIS A 145 -26.72 -4.09 15.71
N ASN A 146 -27.38 -3.07 16.25
CA ASN A 146 -26.95 -2.34 17.45
C ASN A 146 -25.53 -1.77 17.34
N PHE A 147 -25.10 -1.32 16.16
CA PHE A 147 -23.75 -0.80 15.91
C PHE A 147 -23.28 0.19 16.98
N TRP A 148 -24.07 1.24 17.26
CA TRP A 148 -23.77 2.23 18.30
C TRP A 148 -24.10 1.77 19.73
N GLU A 149 -24.83 0.66 19.88
CA GLU A 149 -25.38 0.15 21.14
C GLU A 149 -24.65 -1.14 21.61
N GLY A 150 -23.38 -1.30 21.23
CA GLY A 150 -22.53 -2.42 21.68
C GLY A 150 -22.55 -3.67 20.77
N GLY A 151 -23.16 -3.57 19.59
CA GLY A 151 -23.11 -4.62 18.56
C GLY A 151 -21.72 -4.79 17.92
N VAL A 152 -20.85 -3.80 18.04
CA VAL A 152 -19.43 -3.87 17.66
C VAL A 152 -18.55 -3.36 18.80
N SER A 153 -17.30 -3.84 18.87
CA SER A 153 -16.42 -3.57 20.01
C SER A 153 -15.97 -2.11 20.10
N ASN A 154 -15.84 -1.41 18.98
CA ASN A 154 -15.48 0.00 18.94
C ASN A 154 -16.17 0.66 17.72
N PRO A 155 -17.43 1.14 17.84
CA PRO A 155 -18.07 1.85 16.74
C PRO A 155 -17.34 3.18 16.51
N ASN A 156 -17.10 3.53 15.25
CA ASN A 156 -16.46 4.79 14.89
C ASN A 156 -17.09 5.35 13.61
N THR A 157 -17.16 6.67 13.50
CA THR A 157 -17.59 7.35 12.28
C THR A 157 -16.41 7.38 11.32
N MET A 158 -16.35 6.42 10.40
CA MET A 158 -15.30 6.33 9.39
C MET A 158 -15.94 6.12 8.02
N CYS A 159 -15.50 6.90 7.03
CA CYS A 159 -15.87 6.71 5.64
C CYS A 159 -14.72 6.00 4.95
N CYS A 160 -14.84 4.71 4.66
CA CYS A 160 -13.80 3.95 3.97
C CYS A 160 -14.37 3.27 2.73
N GLU A 161 -13.57 3.20 1.67
CA GLU A 161 -13.85 2.30 0.54
C GLU A 161 -12.98 1.03 0.73
N PRO A 162 -13.60 -0.16 0.91
CA PRO A 162 -12.86 -1.38 1.24
C PRO A 162 -11.81 -1.80 0.18
N SER A 163 -12.10 -1.56 -1.11
CA SER A 163 -11.17 -1.87 -2.20
C SER A 163 -9.93 -0.97 -2.16
N GLN A 164 -10.07 0.33 -1.96
CA GLN A 164 -8.98 1.31 -1.81
C GLN A 164 -8.16 0.96 -0.58
N THR A 165 -8.80 0.65 0.54
CA THR A 165 -8.12 0.21 1.77
C THR A 165 -7.27 -1.05 1.51
N LEU A 166 -7.79 -2.04 0.77
CA LEU A 166 -7.02 -3.21 0.35
C LEU A 166 -5.83 -2.83 -0.52
N PHE A 167 -6.02 -1.94 -1.50
CA PHE A 167 -4.92 -1.54 -2.37
C PHE A 167 -3.90 -0.64 -1.66
N HIS A 168 -4.27 0.16 -0.65
CA HIS A 168 -3.31 0.87 0.19
C HIS A 168 -2.36 -0.09 0.90
N LEU A 169 -2.91 -1.17 1.49
CA LEU A 169 -2.12 -2.26 2.09
C LEU A 169 -1.19 -2.90 1.04
N ALA A 170 -1.74 -3.25 -0.12
CA ALA A 170 -0.99 -3.91 -1.18
C ALA A 170 0.13 -3.01 -1.72
N ILE A 171 -0.15 -1.74 -2.02
CA ILE A 171 0.81 -0.80 -2.59
C ILE A 171 1.97 -0.55 -1.63
N TYR A 172 1.69 -0.36 -0.33
CA TYR A 172 2.75 -0.25 0.67
C TYR A 172 3.65 -1.49 0.67
N GLY A 173 3.04 -2.69 0.68
CA GLY A 173 3.76 -3.95 0.65
C GLY A 173 4.59 -4.15 -0.62
N GLU A 174 4.07 -3.76 -1.79
CA GLU A 174 4.80 -3.84 -3.06
C GLU A 174 5.96 -2.85 -3.13
N LEU A 175 5.76 -1.60 -2.68
CA LEU A 175 6.79 -0.55 -2.70
C LEU A 175 7.92 -0.82 -1.71
N PHE A 176 7.58 -1.15 -0.46
CA PHE A 176 8.52 -1.16 0.65
C PHE A 176 8.89 -2.56 1.13
N GLY A 177 8.02 -3.56 0.93
CA GLY A 177 8.27 -4.96 1.30
C GLY A 177 9.62 -5.54 0.86
N PRO A 178 10.15 -5.22 -0.35
CA PRO A 178 11.47 -5.68 -0.77
C PRO A 178 12.62 -5.33 0.18
N ASP A 179 12.50 -4.29 1.03
CA ASP A 179 13.54 -3.96 2.01
C ASP A 179 13.76 -5.07 3.04
N PHE A 180 12.76 -5.93 3.27
CA PHE A 180 12.92 -7.11 4.13
C PHE A 180 13.95 -8.11 3.58
N GLU A 181 14.18 -8.17 2.27
CA GLU A 181 15.18 -9.08 1.70
C GLU A 181 16.59 -8.72 2.18
N ALA A 182 16.93 -7.43 2.16
CA ALA A 182 18.20 -6.92 2.67
C ALA A 182 18.31 -7.12 4.20
N ILE A 183 17.25 -6.82 4.93
CA ILE A 183 17.24 -6.86 6.41
C ILE A 183 17.36 -8.30 6.92
N LEU A 184 16.52 -9.20 6.42
CA LEU A 184 16.53 -10.61 6.82
C LEU A 184 17.76 -11.35 6.28
N GLY A 185 18.29 -10.91 5.13
CA GLY A 185 19.55 -11.37 4.58
C GLY A 185 20.80 -10.82 5.28
N GLN A 186 20.64 -9.84 6.19
CA GLN A 186 21.73 -9.11 6.85
C GLN A 186 22.72 -8.50 5.85
N ASP A 187 22.21 -7.97 4.74
CA ASP A 187 23.00 -7.32 3.70
C ASP A 187 22.96 -5.79 3.87
N PRO A 188 24.01 -5.17 4.44
CA PRO A 188 24.07 -3.73 4.62
C PRO A 188 24.33 -2.96 3.31
N HIS A 189 24.68 -3.63 2.21
CA HIS A 189 25.01 -2.99 0.94
C HIS A 189 23.79 -2.81 0.03
N THR A 190 22.76 -3.64 0.20
CA THR A 190 21.52 -3.47 -0.55
C THR A 190 20.80 -2.21 -0.08
N ARG A 191 20.57 -1.28 -1.02
CA ARG A 191 19.85 -0.03 -0.75
C ARG A 191 18.41 -0.31 -0.36
N ARG A 192 17.97 0.37 0.70
CA ARG A 192 16.58 0.38 1.20
C ARG A 192 15.96 1.75 0.99
N LEU A 193 14.63 1.82 0.93
CA LEU A 193 13.93 3.09 0.93
C LEU A 193 13.85 3.64 2.37
N SER A 194 14.02 4.95 2.51
CA SER A 194 14.06 5.63 3.80
C SER A 194 12.70 5.63 4.52
N VAL A 195 12.75 5.78 5.84
CA VAL A 195 11.57 6.05 6.67
C VAL A 195 10.84 7.29 6.17
N ASP A 196 11.57 8.35 5.79
CA ASP A 196 11.00 9.58 5.26
C ASP A 196 10.14 9.33 4.02
N THR A 197 10.63 8.54 3.05
CA THR A 197 9.84 8.17 1.86
C THR A 197 8.60 7.35 2.21
N ARG A 198 8.67 6.45 3.19
CA ARG A 198 7.47 5.72 3.66
C ARG A 198 6.45 6.65 4.29
N LEU A 199 6.90 7.63 5.06
CA LEU A 199 6.01 8.62 5.66
C LEU A 199 5.41 9.57 4.61
N GLU A 200 6.12 9.93 3.54
CA GLU A 200 5.52 10.64 2.41
C GLU A 200 4.37 9.84 1.76
N PHE A 201 4.55 8.52 1.61
CA PHE A 201 3.48 7.65 1.13
C PHE A 201 2.27 7.67 2.06
N ILE A 202 2.47 7.54 3.37
CA ILE A 202 1.36 7.59 4.35
C ILE A 202 0.66 8.95 4.32
N LYS A 203 1.42 10.06 4.22
CA LYS A 203 0.85 11.42 4.22
C LYS A 203 -0.07 11.66 3.03
N TYR A 204 0.35 11.28 1.82
CA TYR A 204 -0.33 11.73 0.61
C TYR A 204 -0.96 10.62 -0.24
N CYS A 205 -0.47 9.39 -0.17
CA CYS A 205 -1.05 8.27 -0.92
C CYS A 205 -2.14 7.53 -0.12
N LEU A 206 -2.19 7.73 1.20
CA LEU A 206 -3.27 7.28 2.10
C LEU A 206 -3.89 8.51 2.79
N PRO A 207 -4.48 9.44 2.03
CA PRO A 207 -4.84 10.72 2.61
C PRO A 207 -5.99 10.54 3.62
N ASP A 208 -5.96 11.34 4.69
CA ASP A 208 -6.94 11.27 5.76
C ASP A 208 -7.03 12.62 6.47
N ASP A 209 -8.23 13.20 6.51
CA ASP A 209 -8.49 14.53 7.08
C ASP A 209 -8.10 14.58 8.55
N ALA A 210 -8.35 13.51 9.29
CA ALA A 210 -7.98 13.43 10.70
C ALA A 210 -6.46 13.49 10.90
N ALA A 211 -5.67 13.01 9.93
CA ALA A 211 -4.22 13.13 9.98
C ALA A 211 -3.78 14.58 9.71
N PHE A 212 -4.41 15.23 8.72
CA PHE A 212 -4.08 16.57 8.28
C PHE A 212 -4.51 17.65 9.28
N ASP A 213 -5.78 17.64 9.71
CA ASP A 213 -6.36 18.64 10.61
C ASP A 213 -5.71 18.60 12.00
N HIS A 214 -5.40 17.40 12.50
CA HIS A 214 -4.79 17.20 13.81
C HIS A 214 -3.26 17.05 13.74
N GLN A 215 -2.61 17.47 12.65
CA GLN A 215 -1.15 17.34 12.52
C GLN A 215 -0.38 18.11 13.61
N GLU A 216 -0.94 19.21 14.11
CA GLU A 216 -0.32 20.03 15.16
C GLU A 216 -0.56 19.51 16.59
N GLU A 217 -1.60 18.71 16.79
CA GLU A 217 -2.09 18.31 18.12
C GLU A 217 -1.34 17.10 18.71
N ALA A 218 -0.50 16.44 17.92
CA ALA A 218 0.32 15.35 18.42
C ALA A 218 1.39 15.85 19.41
N ARG A 219 1.63 15.09 20.47
CA ARG A 219 2.62 15.45 21.50
C ARG A 219 4.05 15.21 21.01
N GLY A 220 4.94 16.14 21.35
CA GLY A 220 6.38 16.04 21.07
C GLY A 220 6.77 16.20 19.60
N VAL A 221 5.84 16.59 18.73
CA VAL A 221 6.10 16.73 17.28
C VAL A 221 6.59 18.12 16.89
N LYS A 222 6.56 19.09 17.81
CA LYS A 222 7.10 20.42 17.57
C LYS A 222 8.60 20.41 17.86
N MET A 223 9.37 20.89 16.90
CA MET A 223 10.82 21.10 16.97
C MET A 223 11.15 22.30 17.86
N PRO A 224 12.42 22.48 18.29
CA PRO A 224 12.81 23.61 19.15
C PRO A 224 12.52 25.00 18.58
N ASP A 225 12.42 25.13 17.25
CA ASP A 225 12.07 26.36 16.54
C ASP A 225 10.55 26.57 16.38
N GLY A 226 9.73 25.67 16.93
CA GLY A 226 8.28 25.70 16.85
C GLY A 226 7.68 25.10 15.57
N SER A 227 8.50 24.70 14.60
CA SER A 227 8.04 23.98 13.41
C SER A 227 7.59 22.56 13.75
N ILE A 228 6.74 21.95 12.92
CA ILE A 228 6.37 20.53 13.05
C ILE A 228 7.50 19.69 12.45
N ASP A 229 7.82 18.57 13.09
CA ASP A 229 8.74 17.56 12.55
C ASP A 229 8.39 17.26 11.09
N PRO A 230 9.32 17.45 10.13
CA PRO A 230 9.08 17.24 8.70
C PRO A 230 8.51 15.86 8.35
N ARG A 231 8.83 14.84 9.17
CA ARG A 231 8.34 13.47 9.02
C ARG A 231 6.83 13.35 9.25
N ARG A 232 6.23 14.33 9.94
CA ARG A 232 4.79 14.44 10.17
C ARG A 232 4.14 15.56 9.36
N ALA A 233 4.85 16.66 9.13
CA ALA A 233 4.30 17.85 8.48
C ALA A 233 3.71 17.52 7.10
N MET A 234 2.47 17.97 6.89
CA MET A 234 1.73 17.82 5.64
C MET A 234 1.50 19.19 5.00
N LYS A 235 1.58 19.25 3.67
CA LYS A 235 1.36 20.45 2.87
C LYS A 235 -0.04 20.43 2.26
N MET A 236 -0.60 21.61 2.01
CA MET A 236 -1.87 21.79 1.29
C MET A 236 -1.70 21.60 -0.22
N VAL A 237 -1.41 20.37 -0.63
CA VAL A 237 -1.14 19.97 -2.03
C VAL A 237 -1.78 18.62 -2.33
N GLY A 238 -1.92 18.31 -3.62
CA GLY A 238 -2.47 17.04 -4.08
C GLY A 238 -3.81 16.73 -3.42
N PRO A 239 -3.94 15.65 -2.64
CA PRO A 239 -5.19 15.28 -1.97
C PRO A 239 -5.69 16.31 -0.93
N TYR A 240 -4.86 17.25 -0.49
CA TYR A 240 -5.22 18.30 0.47
C TYR A 240 -5.23 19.70 -0.16
N ALA A 241 -5.30 19.81 -1.49
CA ALA A 241 -5.32 21.11 -2.16
C ALA A 241 -6.61 21.90 -1.84
N GLU A 242 -6.48 23.21 -1.60
CA GLU A 242 -7.60 24.10 -1.24
C GLU A 242 -8.78 24.07 -2.24
N GLU A 243 -8.51 23.78 -3.51
CA GLU A 243 -9.54 23.70 -4.57
C GLU A 243 -10.62 22.66 -4.25
N HIS A 244 -10.30 21.64 -3.46
CA HIS A 244 -11.26 20.62 -3.00
C HIS A 244 -12.24 21.15 -1.93
N HIS A 245 -11.97 22.31 -1.32
CA HIS A 245 -12.71 22.84 -0.17
C HIS A 245 -13.72 23.93 -0.50
N GLN A 246 -13.61 24.56 -1.67
CA GLN A 246 -14.41 25.72 -2.03
C GLN A 246 -15.92 25.41 -2.12
N ASN A 247 -16.30 24.13 -2.09
CA ASN A 247 -17.68 23.65 -2.11
C ASN A 247 -18.22 23.17 -0.75
N GLY A 248 -17.47 23.33 0.35
CA GLY A 248 -17.86 22.88 1.69
C GLY A 248 -17.68 21.37 1.93
N GLU A 249 -16.83 20.72 1.13
CA GLU A 249 -16.47 19.31 1.26
C GLU A 249 -15.23 19.12 2.16
N VAL A 250 -15.12 17.93 2.75
CA VAL A 250 -13.95 17.45 3.52
C VAL A 250 -12.73 17.24 2.59
N TRP A 251 -11.49 17.28 3.11
CA TRP A 251 -10.27 17.26 2.27
C TRP A 251 -10.21 15.98 1.44
N THR A 252 -10.65 14.89 2.05
CA THR A 252 -10.70 13.58 1.46
C THR A 252 -12.08 12.99 1.65
N ARG A 253 -12.57 12.30 0.61
CA ARG A 253 -13.83 11.57 0.68
C ARG A 253 -13.76 10.36 1.63
N TYR A 254 -12.58 9.76 1.77
CA TYR A 254 -12.37 8.51 2.49
C TYR A 254 -11.20 8.63 3.47
N ASN A 255 -11.34 8.05 4.66
CA ASN A 255 -10.31 7.96 5.70
C ASN A 255 -9.28 6.87 5.36
N GLY A 256 -8.37 7.16 4.43
CA GLY A 256 -7.42 6.19 3.89
C GLY A 256 -6.49 5.60 4.95
N ASN A 257 -5.91 6.45 5.81
CA ASN A 257 -5.00 6.03 6.86
C ASN A 257 -5.74 5.27 7.97
N LEU A 258 -6.78 5.89 8.55
CA LEU A 258 -7.57 5.31 9.63
C LEU A 258 -8.14 3.95 9.22
N GLY A 259 -8.71 3.83 8.02
CA GLY A 259 -9.22 2.56 7.49
C GLY A 259 -8.18 1.44 7.52
N VAL A 260 -6.95 1.72 7.11
CA VAL A 260 -5.87 0.72 7.16
C VAL A 260 -5.48 0.36 8.60
N VAL A 261 -5.40 1.34 9.51
CA VAL A 261 -5.11 1.04 10.92
C VAL A 261 -6.16 0.11 11.53
N TRP A 262 -7.44 0.38 11.28
CA TRP A 262 -8.54 -0.45 11.77
C TRP A 262 -8.51 -1.86 11.20
N VAL A 263 -8.15 -2.02 9.93
CA VAL A 263 -7.93 -3.35 9.34
C VAL A 263 -6.81 -4.08 10.07
N LEU A 264 -5.64 -3.46 10.28
CA LEU A 264 -4.50 -4.09 10.95
C LEU A 264 -4.78 -4.45 12.42
N GLN A 265 -5.66 -3.70 13.08
CA GLN A 265 -6.07 -3.95 14.47
C GLN A 265 -7.26 -4.90 14.61
N SER A 266 -8.01 -5.15 13.54
CA SER A 266 -9.19 -6.00 13.55
C SER A 266 -8.87 -7.43 13.98
N SER A 267 -9.65 -7.96 14.93
CA SER A 267 -9.54 -9.35 15.35
C SER A 267 -9.78 -10.33 14.19
N LYS A 268 -10.71 -10.00 13.27
CA LYS A 268 -10.99 -10.81 12.07
C LYS A 268 -9.76 -10.91 11.16
N TRP A 269 -9.10 -9.77 10.91
CA TRP A 269 -7.91 -9.71 10.08
C TRP A 269 -6.74 -10.44 10.74
N ARG A 270 -6.46 -10.12 12.01
CA ARG A 270 -5.37 -10.72 12.78
C ARG A 270 -5.52 -12.24 12.92
N ALA A 271 -6.74 -12.74 13.09
CA ALA A 271 -7.00 -14.18 13.20
C ALA A 271 -6.57 -14.94 11.94
N LEU A 272 -6.83 -14.43 10.74
CA LEU A 272 -6.44 -15.08 9.49
C LEU A 272 -4.92 -15.22 9.36
N TRP A 273 -4.17 -14.19 9.75
CA TRP A 273 -2.71 -14.23 9.76
C TRP A 273 -2.18 -15.16 10.85
N ALA A 274 -2.79 -15.15 12.04
CA ALA A 274 -2.42 -16.04 13.14
C ALA A 274 -2.63 -17.51 12.76
N ASP A 275 -3.76 -17.85 12.14
CA ASP A 275 -4.03 -19.22 11.65
C ASP A 275 -2.95 -19.69 10.67
N THR A 276 -2.50 -18.81 9.77
CA THR A 276 -1.44 -19.12 8.82
C THR A 276 -0.08 -19.26 9.50
N ARG A 277 0.26 -18.39 10.46
CA ARG A 277 1.51 -18.50 11.24
C ARG A 277 1.57 -19.77 12.06
N ALA A 278 0.46 -20.17 12.68
CA ALA A 278 0.38 -21.39 13.48
C ALA A 278 0.74 -22.66 12.70
N LEU A 279 0.53 -22.67 11.37
CA LEU A 279 0.96 -23.77 10.48
C LEU A 279 2.46 -23.74 10.15
N ALA A 280 3.10 -22.57 10.24
CA ALA A 280 4.51 -22.40 9.97
C ALA A 280 5.37 -22.67 11.20
N GLY A 281 4.94 -22.23 12.40
CA GLY A 281 5.62 -22.46 13.66
C GLY A 281 5.00 -21.68 14.83
N PRO A 282 5.51 -21.84 16.07
CA PRO A 282 5.00 -21.10 17.21
C PRO A 282 5.37 -19.62 17.12
N ASP A 283 4.46 -18.74 17.57
CA ASP A 283 4.73 -17.32 17.78
C ASP A 283 5.92 -17.12 18.74
N PHE A 284 6.67 -16.05 18.52
CA PHE A 284 7.70 -15.58 19.46
C PHE A 284 7.05 -15.10 20.76
N GLU A 285 5.89 -14.45 20.65
CA GLU A 285 5.07 -14.00 21.78
C GLU A 285 3.60 -14.42 21.58
N PRO A 286 3.07 -15.38 22.37
CA PRO A 286 1.68 -15.79 22.29
C PRO A 286 0.72 -14.66 22.65
N GLY A 287 -0.32 -14.46 21.82
CA GLY A 287 -1.34 -13.45 22.08
C GLY A 287 -0.89 -12.01 21.85
N PHE A 288 0.25 -11.81 21.17
CA PHE A 288 0.76 -10.50 20.79
C PHE A 288 -0.32 -9.64 20.12
N LYS A 289 -0.39 -8.38 20.57
CA LYS A 289 -1.25 -7.34 20.00
C LYS A 289 -0.47 -6.05 19.94
N ASP A 290 -0.43 -5.43 18.76
CA ASP A 290 0.19 -4.14 18.60
C ASP A 290 -0.85 -3.03 18.75
N ASP A 291 -0.75 -2.27 19.85
CA ASP A 291 -1.75 -1.28 20.28
C ASP A 291 -1.49 0.08 19.66
N TRP A 292 -2.52 0.92 19.51
CA TRP A 292 -2.48 2.22 18.82
C TRP A 292 -1.31 3.16 19.21
N TRP A 293 -0.78 3.02 20.43
CA TRP A 293 0.33 3.82 20.93
C TRP A 293 1.60 3.00 21.00
N TYR A 294 2.68 3.48 20.38
CA TYR A 294 4.00 2.92 20.63
C TYR A 294 4.40 3.14 22.08
N ARG A 295 4.81 2.07 22.77
CA ARG A 295 5.30 2.11 24.15
C ARG A 295 6.60 1.33 24.20
N LYS A 296 7.71 2.03 24.43
CA LYS A 296 9.04 1.40 24.48
C LYS A 296 9.14 0.35 25.60
N ALA A 297 8.47 0.60 26.73
CA ALA A 297 8.47 -0.26 27.90
C ALA A 297 7.35 -1.33 27.89
N ASP A 298 6.63 -1.54 26.78
CA ASP A 298 5.53 -2.53 26.76
C ASP A 298 6.00 -3.99 26.85
N GLY A 299 7.32 -4.23 26.79
CA GLY A 299 7.92 -5.54 26.96
C GLY A 299 7.59 -6.52 25.83
N LYS A 300 6.99 -6.04 24.74
CA LYS A 300 6.59 -6.88 23.62
C LYS A 300 7.80 -7.32 22.80
N ASP A 301 7.77 -8.55 22.33
CA ASP A 301 8.82 -9.14 21.52
C ASP A 301 8.81 -8.53 20.12
N TRP A 302 9.82 -7.71 19.82
CA TRP A 302 10.02 -7.09 18.52
C TRP A 302 10.07 -8.12 17.38
N ARG A 303 10.51 -9.36 17.66
CA ARG A 303 10.56 -10.44 16.66
C ARG A 303 9.15 -10.85 16.23
N GLN A 304 8.19 -10.87 17.15
CA GLN A 304 6.81 -11.15 16.82
C GLN A 304 6.25 -10.03 15.93
N ARG A 305 6.49 -8.76 16.29
CA ARG A 305 6.09 -7.59 15.48
C ARG A 305 6.66 -7.67 14.07
N MET A 306 7.96 -7.92 13.93
CA MET A 306 8.63 -8.05 12.63
C MET A 306 8.04 -9.22 11.82
N TRP A 307 7.74 -10.35 12.46
CA TRP A 307 7.18 -11.51 11.78
C TRP A 307 5.74 -11.27 11.27
N GLU A 308 4.88 -10.61 12.05
CA GLU A 308 3.57 -10.16 11.55
C GLU A 308 3.72 -9.18 10.39
N THR A 309 4.67 -8.24 10.51
CA THR A 309 4.85 -7.15 9.56
C THR A 309 5.40 -7.63 8.21
N VAL A 310 6.41 -8.50 8.20
CA VAL A 310 6.96 -9.03 6.93
C VAL A 310 5.90 -9.76 6.13
N MET A 311 4.99 -10.50 6.79
CA MET A 311 3.92 -11.23 6.11
C MET A 311 2.88 -10.29 5.48
N VAL A 312 2.52 -9.21 6.17
CA VAL A 312 1.58 -8.20 5.64
C VAL A 312 2.20 -7.40 4.49
N CYS A 313 3.52 -7.14 4.53
CA CYS A 313 4.22 -6.33 3.53
C CYS A 313 4.68 -7.13 2.31
N GLN A 314 3.85 -8.04 1.78
CA GLN A 314 4.18 -8.87 0.61
C GLN A 314 3.40 -8.51 -0.65
N GLY A 315 2.60 -7.43 -0.60
CA GLY A 315 1.86 -6.92 -1.74
C GLY A 315 0.69 -7.81 -2.16
N LEU A 316 0.33 -7.76 -3.44
CA LEU A 316 -0.86 -8.44 -3.98
C LEU A 316 -0.77 -9.96 -3.86
N ASN A 317 0.39 -10.54 -4.17
CA ASN A 317 0.57 -11.98 -4.07
C ASN A 317 0.63 -12.43 -2.60
N GLY A 318 1.14 -11.59 -1.70
CA GLY A 318 1.20 -11.85 -0.26
C GLY A 318 -0.15 -12.15 0.37
N LEU A 319 -1.22 -11.55 -0.15
CA LEU A 319 -2.59 -11.73 0.32
C LEU A 319 -3.11 -13.17 0.17
N GLU A 320 -2.45 -14.01 -0.62
CA GLU A 320 -2.74 -15.44 -0.67
C GLU A 320 -2.48 -16.15 0.68
N MET A 321 -1.64 -15.58 1.55
CA MET A 321 -1.36 -16.15 2.87
C MET A 321 -2.56 -16.17 3.80
N ILE A 322 -3.52 -15.28 3.64
CA ILE A 322 -4.77 -15.27 4.45
C ILE A 322 -5.87 -16.13 3.85
N ARG A 323 -5.57 -16.84 2.76
CA ARG A 323 -6.51 -17.71 2.06
C ARG A 323 -6.23 -19.17 2.41
N PRO A 324 -7.15 -19.87 3.11
CA PRO A 324 -6.93 -21.25 3.53
C PRO A 324 -6.56 -22.20 2.38
N ASP A 325 -7.13 -21.96 1.20
CA ASP A 325 -6.92 -22.72 -0.03
C ASP A 325 -5.58 -22.43 -0.73
N LEU A 326 -4.88 -21.35 -0.36
CA LEU A 326 -3.66 -20.90 -1.06
C LEU A 326 -2.45 -20.72 -0.14
N ARG A 327 -2.64 -20.65 1.18
CA ARG A 327 -1.59 -20.36 2.15
C ARG A 327 -0.48 -21.41 2.27
N GLU A 328 -0.77 -22.67 1.90
CA GLU A 328 0.19 -23.77 2.07
C GLU A 328 1.51 -23.54 1.32
N LYS A 329 1.45 -22.96 0.12
CA LYS A 329 2.65 -22.67 -0.70
C LYS A 329 3.58 -21.65 -0.06
N TRP A 330 3.07 -20.84 0.86
CA TRP A 330 3.84 -19.81 1.56
C TRP A 330 4.51 -20.33 2.85
N LEU A 331 4.11 -21.50 3.37
CA LEU A 331 4.64 -22.04 4.63
C LEU A 331 6.17 -22.17 4.64
N PRO A 332 6.84 -22.65 3.57
CA PRO A 332 8.31 -22.69 3.55
C PRO A 332 8.93 -21.30 3.73
N LYS A 333 8.37 -20.28 3.05
CA LYS A 333 8.88 -18.91 3.12
C LYS A 333 8.62 -18.26 4.48
N ILE A 334 7.45 -18.51 5.07
CA ILE A 334 7.11 -18.01 6.40
C ILE A 334 8.04 -18.60 7.48
N ARG A 335 8.39 -19.89 7.35
CA ARG A 335 9.39 -20.54 8.23
C ARG A 335 10.78 -19.94 8.06
N GLU A 336 11.20 -19.73 6.82
CA GLU A 336 12.47 -19.07 6.50
C GLU A 336 12.56 -17.69 7.16
N TRP A 337 11.53 -16.85 7.03
CA TRP A 337 11.48 -15.54 7.69
C TRP A 337 11.59 -15.66 9.20
N ARG A 338 10.84 -16.59 9.81
CA ARG A 338 10.89 -16.82 11.26
C ARG A 338 12.31 -17.20 11.72
N GLU A 339 12.99 -18.08 10.98
CA GLU A 339 14.35 -18.50 11.27
C GLU A 339 15.38 -17.37 11.09
N GLN A 340 15.20 -16.52 10.08
CA GLN A 340 16.04 -15.33 9.87
C GLN A 340 15.85 -14.32 11.00
N ILE A 341 14.60 -13.99 11.34
CA ILE A 341 14.25 -13.06 12.43
C ILE A 341 14.82 -13.53 13.77
N ALA A 342 14.79 -14.83 14.06
CA ALA A 342 15.34 -15.38 15.29
C ALA A 342 16.86 -15.17 15.47
N LYS A 343 17.59 -14.87 14.38
CA LYS A 343 19.04 -14.64 14.37
C LYS A 343 19.40 -13.16 14.34
N LEU A 344 18.41 -12.27 14.18
CA LEU A 344 18.63 -10.83 14.10
C LEU A 344 18.78 -10.23 15.50
N GLU A 345 19.54 -9.15 15.57
CA GLU A 345 19.49 -8.20 16.67
C GLU A 345 18.27 -7.28 16.50
N GLU A 346 17.83 -6.67 17.61
CA GLU A 346 16.69 -5.75 17.57
C GLU A 346 16.97 -4.56 16.64
N PRO A 347 16.15 -4.33 15.60
CA PRO A 347 16.35 -3.22 14.68
C PRO A 347 16.11 -1.87 15.35
N GLU A 348 16.89 -0.87 14.94
CA GLU A 348 16.69 0.51 15.42
C GLU A 348 15.30 1.05 15.09
N PHE A 349 14.81 1.93 15.97
CA PHE A 349 13.55 2.64 15.79
C PHE A 349 13.78 4.12 15.51
N VAL A 350 12.87 4.69 14.72
CA VAL A 350 12.84 6.11 14.41
C VAL A 350 11.67 6.75 15.14
N ARG A 351 11.98 7.62 16.09
CA ARG A 351 10.98 8.34 16.90
C ARG A 351 10.54 9.63 16.21
N VAL A 352 9.23 9.86 16.18
CA VAL A 352 8.57 11.09 15.72
C VAL A 352 7.55 11.49 16.78
N GLY A 353 7.90 12.51 17.57
CA GLY A 353 7.20 12.85 18.80
C GLY A 353 7.08 11.67 19.77
N MET A 354 5.85 11.36 20.17
CA MET A 354 5.56 10.23 21.08
C MET A 354 5.39 8.88 20.36
N GLN A 355 5.40 8.85 19.02
CA GLN A 355 5.30 7.61 18.25
C GLN A 355 6.67 7.17 17.75
N ALA A 356 6.76 5.91 17.34
CA ALA A 356 7.93 5.38 16.66
C ALA A 356 7.55 4.41 15.55
N THR A 357 8.45 4.32 14.58
CA THR A 357 8.49 3.26 13.56
C THR A 357 9.87 2.61 13.56
N HIS A 358 10.13 1.66 12.68
CA HIS A 358 11.43 1.00 12.54
C HIS A 358 12.11 1.36 11.23
N GLU A 359 13.40 1.06 11.10
CA GLU A 359 14.07 1.17 9.81
C GLU A 359 13.46 0.26 8.73
N TYR A 360 13.00 -0.93 9.14
CA TYR A 360 12.27 -1.85 8.26
C TYR A 360 10.85 -1.35 7.97
N PRO A 361 10.21 -1.78 6.86
CA PRO A 361 8.84 -1.40 6.55
C PRO A 361 7.90 -1.83 7.67
N TYR A 362 7.39 -0.88 8.45
CA TYR A 362 6.46 -1.12 9.55
C TYR A 362 5.21 -0.26 9.40
N LEU A 363 4.29 -0.74 8.55
CA LEU A 363 3.10 0.00 8.13
C LEU A 363 2.31 0.59 9.30
N LEU A 364 2.06 -0.21 10.35
CA LEU A 364 1.27 0.24 11.49
C LEU A 364 1.98 1.36 12.29
N GLY A 365 3.30 1.30 12.43
CA GLY A 365 4.09 2.39 13.02
C GLY A 365 4.05 3.65 12.16
N ASP A 366 4.24 3.50 10.85
CA ASP A 366 4.21 4.61 9.89
C ASP A 366 2.82 5.31 9.88
N LEU A 367 1.72 4.55 9.90
CA LEU A 367 0.35 5.08 9.97
C LEU A 367 0.11 5.89 11.25
N ARG A 368 0.54 5.36 12.41
CA ARG A 368 0.36 5.98 13.72
C ARG A 368 1.13 7.30 13.86
N ILE A 369 2.30 7.39 13.23
CA ILE A 369 3.08 8.64 13.21
C ILE A 369 2.23 9.76 12.64
N CYS A 370 1.43 9.54 11.60
CA CYS A 370 0.53 10.54 11.02
C CYS A 370 -0.79 10.71 11.80
N MET A 371 -1.35 9.66 12.39
CA MET A 371 -2.66 9.72 13.08
C MET A 371 -2.61 10.11 14.56
N SER A 372 -1.44 10.23 15.17
CA SER A 372 -1.29 10.41 16.63
C SER A 372 -1.87 11.69 17.24
N GLY A 373 -2.29 12.67 16.44
CA GLY A 373 -3.00 13.87 16.91
C GLY A 373 -4.49 13.60 17.17
N TYR A 374 -5.14 12.85 16.28
CA TYR A 374 -6.57 12.58 16.30
C TYR A 374 -7.07 11.89 17.59
N CYS A 375 -6.30 10.97 18.18
CA CYS A 375 -6.73 10.21 19.37
C CYS A 375 -6.28 10.82 20.71
N GLY A 376 -6.05 12.14 20.77
CA GLY A 376 -5.42 12.83 21.91
C GLY A 376 -6.08 12.62 23.28
N GLU A 377 -7.36 12.25 23.33
CA GLU A 377 -8.17 12.23 24.57
C GLU A 377 -8.14 10.91 25.37
N HIS A 378 -7.56 9.81 24.88
CA HIS A 378 -7.55 8.49 25.57
C HIS A 378 -6.14 7.95 25.87
N ARG A 379 -5.18 8.84 26.20
CA ARG A 379 -3.75 8.49 26.29
C ARG A 379 -3.28 7.99 27.68
N PRO A 380 -2.33 7.04 27.73
CA PRO A 380 -1.48 6.79 28.92
C PRO A 380 -0.65 8.02 29.31
N SER A 381 -0.32 8.15 30.60
CA SER A 381 0.46 9.27 31.17
C SER A 381 1.92 9.26 30.75
N ASP A 382 2.59 10.42 30.80
CA ASP A 382 3.99 10.58 30.39
C ASP A 382 4.96 9.68 31.18
N GLU A 383 4.57 9.21 32.37
CA GLU A 383 5.30 8.21 33.18
C GLU A 383 5.43 6.83 32.50
N ASP A 384 4.60 6.51 31.50
CA ASP A 384 4.62 5.22 30.78
C ASP A 384 5.60 5.21 29.58
N SER A 385 6.35 6.29 29.37
CA SER A 385 7.16 6.54 28.16
C SER A 385 8.68 6.60 28.37
N GLU A 386 9.13 6.56 29.62
CA GLU A 386 10.54 6.35 30.00
C GLU A 386 10.88 4.85 30.04
#